data_AF-A0A7Y3R9V9-F1
#
_entry.id   AF-A0A7Y3R9V9-F1
#
_cell.length_a   1.000
_cell.length_b   1.000
_cell.length_c   1.000
_cell.angle_alpha   90.00
_cell.angle_beta   90.00
_cell.angle_gamma   90.00
#
_symmetry.space_group_name_H-M   'P 1'
#
loop_
_entity.id
_entity.type
_entity.pdbx_description
1 polymer ?
#
loop_
_entity_poly.entity_id
_entity_poly.type
_entity_poly.pdbx_seq_one_letter_code
_entity_poly.pdbx_strand_id
1 'polypeptide(L)'
;MISSLMMIVVLNLPFKAKPFGDMTFHEEAKHLALYLKGDIGYDKVTITKAPGPVFFYSPPYLIAPSEASDNQLWVYAVVFTFIIITISLLLIFKIGTNLFSKEVGLLSVLLFFIFPIHCYYSLGILAEVPAFFSLTLGLYGWSKIIKEPNQKSGWLLLLFGLWFLILNRPNTMLLLAVGFLLMAYSFIKQKQFFSTYGKGLALTFTCVGLMGYGTLQFAKMITGTKSGYNQEGLFYFVAHQGRFQFREEPTDFRFWESDIRPDSKDYQNWGKSGEALGKIMEETKRSHGDVYREFLINDALEHPFLFTRQFFVKCFYGHMYFINSVKPKDFHLGPIHGVMGYWLVIFIINFINIIIILGATLFLFKEKNLINYWLFWGVIVALLVFHGLTYMEPRYMFPARVALYIMSAAGLYRLPWMQRKVNYIAKFVFTTKSVR
;
A
#
# COMPACT_ATOMS: atom_id res chain seq x y z
N MET A 1 -8.01 -21.53 8.43
CA MET A 1 -7.05 -22.34 9.20
C MET A 1 -5.62 -21.84 9.06
N ILE A 2 -4.99 -21.89 7.87
CA ILE A 2 -3.60 -21.40 7.69
C ILE A 2 -3.46 -19.93 8.12
N SER A 3 -4.31 -19.03 7.62
CA SER A 3 -4.29 -17.61 8.03
C SER A 3 -4.47 -17.40 9.54
N SER A 4 -5.27 -18.25 10.19
CA SER A 4 -5.51 -18.20 11.64
C SER A 4 -4.28 -18.66 12.42
N LEU A 5 -3.62 -19.74 11.99
CA LEU A 5 -2.36 -20.21 12.58
C LEU A 5 -1.25 -19.17 12.41
N MET A 6 -1.16 -18.54 11.25
CA MET A 6 -0.19 -17.47 11.02
C MET A 6 -0.47 -16.24 11.87
N MET A 7 -1.74 -15.91 12.13
CA MET A 7 -2.11 -14.84 13.04
C MET A 7 -1.59 -15.11 14.47
N ILE A 8 -1.70 -16.34 14.96
CA ILE A 8 -1.16 -16.73 16.27
C ILE A 8 0.36 -16.53 16.30
N VAL A 9 1.07 -16.94 15.24
CA VAL A 9 2.52 -16.69 15.13
C VAL A 9 2.83 -15.19 15.16
N VAL A 10 2.08 -14.39 14.41
CA VAL A 10 2.27 -12.93 14.31
C VAL A 10 2.01 -12.22 15.64
N LEU A 11 1.01 -12.66 16.41
CA LEU A 11 0.73 -12.14 17.75
C LEU A 11 1.87 -12.37 18.74
N ASN A 12 2.73 -13.36 18.47
CA ASN A 12 3.90 -13.69 19.28
C ASN A 12 5.21 -13.11 18.73
N LEU A 13 5.17 -12.24 17.71
CA LEU A 13 6.36 -11.55 17.21
C LEU A 13 6.88 -10.52 18.23
N PRO A 14 8.22 -10.32 18.32
CA PRO A 14 8.83 -9.35 19.24
C PRO A 14 8.43 -7.91 18.95
N PHE A 15 7.97 -7.62 17.73
CA PHE A 15 7.44 -6.32 17.34
C PHE A 15 5.91 -6.41 17.27
N LYS A 16 5.24 -5.97 18.34
CA LYS A 16 3.78 -5.99 18.39
C LYS A 16 3.19 -5.04 17.35
N ALA A 17 2.09 -5.46 16.72
CA ALA A 17 1.28 -4.55 15.92
C ALA A 17 0.73 -3.44 16.85
N LYS A 18 0.76 -2.19 16.40
CA LYS A 18 0.09 -1.09 17.10
C LYS A 18 -1.42 -1.23 16.85
N PRO A 19 -2.27 -1.55 17.84
CA PRO A 19 -3.69 -1.86 17.64
C PRO A 19 -4.44 -0.73 16.90
N PHE A 20 -4.18 0.50 17.33
CA PHE A 20 -4.76 1.70 16.75
C PHE A 20 -3.94 2.31 15.63
N GLY A 21 -2.85 1.65 15.18
CA GLY A 21 -2.04 2.02 14.02
C GLY A 21 -1.88 3.53 13.82
N ASP A 22 -2.78 4.09 13.01
CA ASP A 22 -3.06 5.51 12.93
C ASP A 22 -4.34 5.88 13.73
N MET A 23 -4.13 6.46 14.92
CA MET A 23 -5.23 6.81 15.85
C MET A 23 -6.27 7.73 15.20
N THR A 24 -5.86 8.57 14.25
CA THR A 24 -6.78 9.45 13.52
C THR A 24 -7.84 8.65 12.76
N PHE A 25 -7.46 7.54 12.10
CA PHE A 25 -8.44 6.72 11.38
C PHE A 25 -9.42 6.03 12.33
N HIS A 26 -8.96 5.63 13.53
CA HIS A 26 -9.82 5.05 14.54
C HIS A 26 -10.88 6.05 15.03
N GLU A 27 -10.44 7.23 15.48
CA GLU A 27 -11.33 8.26 16.02
C GLU A 27 -12.31 8.78 14.97
N GLU A 28 -11.85 9.08 13.76
CA GLU A 28 -12.72 9.59 12.69
C GLU A 28 -13.75 8.53 12.26
N ALA A 29 -13.36 7.25 12.18
CA ALA A 29 -14.28 6.17 11.85
C ALA A 29 -15.34 5.95 12.96
N LYS A 30 -14.92 6.07 14.23
CA LYS A 30 -15.78 5.98 15.42
C LYS A 30 -16.78 7.13 15.45
N HIS A 31 -16.33 8.37 15.26
CA HIS A 31 -17.21 9.53 15.19
C HIS A 31 -18.19 9.44 14.04
N LEU A 32 -17.76 9.02 12.84
CA LEU A 32 -18.67 8.83 11.72
C LEU A 32 -19.72 7.74 12.03
N ALA A 33 -19.33 6.63 12.66
CA ALA A 33 -20.26 5.58 13.04
C ALA A 33 -21.28 6.04 14.10
N LEU A 34 -20.83 6.75 15.14
CA LEU A 34 -21.72 7.29 16.19
C LEU A 34 -22.66 8.37 15.64
N TYR A 35 -22.19 9.21 14.71
CA TYR A 35 -23.03 10.21 14.05
C TYR A 35 -24.15 9.54 13.24
N LEU A 36 -23.82 8.50 12.48
CA LEU A 36 -24.79 7.73 11.70
C LEU A 36 -25.81 6.96 12.58
N LYS A 37 -25.46 6.67 13.84
CA LYS A 37 -26.40 6.13 14.84
C LYS A 37 -27.27 7.19 15.50
N GLY A 38 -26.91 8.47 15.38
CA GLY A 38 -27.58 9.59 16.03
C GLY A 38 -27.05 9.92 17.43
N ASP A 39 -25.92 9.35 17.85
CA ASP A 39 -25.40 9.48 19.22
C ASP A 39 -24.54 10.74 19.41
N ILE A 40 -24.03 11.33 18.33
CA ILE A 40 -23.22 12.56 18.36
C ILE A 40 -23.62 13.53 17.26
N GLY A 41 -23.30 14.82 17.44
CA GLY A 41 -23.52 15.86 16.44
C GLY A 41 -22.52 15.86 15.27
N TYR A 42 -22.91 16.49 14.17
CA TYR A 42 -22.08 16.64 12.95
C TYR A 42 -20.78 17.44 13.18
N ASP A 43 -20.76 18.28 14.21
CA ASP A 43 -19.59 19.07 14.62
C ASP A 43 -18.38 18.20 14.96
N LYS A 44 -18.59 16.97 15.44
CA LYS A 44 -17.52 16.02 15.78
C LYS A 44 -17.02 15.20 14.60
N VAL A 45 -17.74 15.20 13.47
CA VAL A 45 -17.34 14.44 12.27
C VAL A 45 -16.29 15.22 11.50
N THR A 46 -15.11 14.61 11.36
CA THR A 46 -13.96 15.14 10.62
C THR A 46 -13.31 14.04 9.79
N ILE A 47 -12.68 14.43 8.68
CA ILE A 47 -11.86 13.57 7.82
C ILE A 47 -10.59 14.36 7.46
N THR A 48 -9.57 14.24 8.28
CA THR A 48 -8.35 15.06 8.18
C THR A 48 -7.27 14.44 7.30
N LYS A 49 -7.31 13.10 7.13
CA LYS A 49 -6.40 12.32 6.29
C LYS A 49 -7.13 11.76 5.06
N ALA A 50 -6.72 10.59 4.58
CA ALA A 50 -7.38 9.89 3.49
C ALA A 50 -8.78 9.41 3.94
N PRO A 51 -9.85 9.63 3.15
CA PRO A 51 -11.22 9.26 3.54
C PRO A 51 -11.48 7.75 3.51
N GLY A 52 -10.73 6.98 2.71
CA GLY A 52 -10.95 5.55 2.50
C GLY A 52 -10.93 4.71 3.78
N PRO A 53 -9.92 4.84 4.67
CA PRO A 53 -9.87 4.06 5.91
C PRO A 53 -11.03 4.40 6.85
N VAL A 54 -11.44 5.68 6.93
CA VAL A 54 -12.60 6.10 7.72
C VAL A 54 -13.84 5.35 7.25
N PHE A 55 -14.14 5.41 5.95
CA PHE A 55 -15.29 4.69 5.37
C PHE A 55 -15.16 3.17 5.45
N PHE A 56 -13.94 2.63 5.49
CA PHE A 56 -13.69 1.20 5.60
C PHE A 56 -13.92 0.66 7.02
N TYR A 57 -13.56 1.43 8.05
CA TYR A 57 -13.69 1.02 9.45
C TYR A 57 -15.01 1.45 10.11
N SER A 58 -15.74 2.43 9.56
CA SER A 58 -17.07 2.79 10.08
C SER A 58 -18.10 1.64 10.02
N PRO A 59 -18.21 0.82 8.95
CA PRO A 59 -19.17 -0.28 8.90
C PRO A 59 -19.08 -1.28 10.07
N PRO A 60 -17.90 -1.83 10.44
CA PRO A 60 -17.83 -2.69 11.62
C PRO A 60 -18.16 -1.94 12.93
N TYR A 61 -17.93 -0.63 13.01
CA TYR A 61 -18.28 0.18 14.19
C TYR A 61 -19.77 0.51 14.28
N LEU A 62 -20.48 0.55 13.14
CA LEU A 62 -21.93 0.66 13.10
C LEU A 62 -22.61 -0.55 13.75
N ILE A 63 -21.99 -1.73 13.67
CA ILE A 63 -22.51 -2.97 14.24
C ILE A 63 -22.23 -3.04 15.76
N ALA A 64 -21.17 -2.40 16.24
CA ALA A 64 -20.83 -2.38 17.67
C ALA A 64 -21.87 -1.57 18.48
N PRO A 65 -22.05 -1.84 19.79
CA PRO A 65 -22.81 -0.95 20.67
C PRO A 65 -22.24 0.48 20.69
N SER A 66 -23.08 1.49 20.91
CA SER A 66 -22.63 2.89 20.98
C SER A 66 -21.64 3.16 22.13
N GLU A 67 -21.80 2.43 23.23
CA GLU A 67 -20.93 2.48 24.42
C GLU A 67 -19.69 1.58 24.31
N ALA A 68 -19.41 1.02 23.12
CA ALA A 68 -18.27 0.13 22.95
C ALA A 68 -16.94 0.86 23.23
N SER A 69 -16.13 0.28 24.11
CA SER A 69 -14.76 0.74 24.37
C SER A 69 -13.89 0.63 23.12
N ASP A 70 -12.80 1.40 23.06
CA ASP A 70 -11.87 1.39 21.92
C ASP A 70 -11.27 -0.01 21.67
N ASN A 71 -11.05 -0.78 22.74
CA ASN A 71 -10.61 -2.18 22.63
C ASN A 71 -11.67 -3.07 21.98
N GLN A 72 -12.96 -2.88 22.30
CA GLN A 72 -14.03 -3.62 21.64
C GLN A 72 -14.12 -3.24 20.16
N LEU A 73 -14.12 -1.94 19.85
CA LEU A 73 -14.10 -1.44 18.46
C LEU A 73 -12.89 -2.00 17.68
N TRP A 74 -11.71 -2.05 18.31
CA TRP A 74 -10.53 -2.68 17.72
C TRP A 74 -10.78 -4.15 17.35
N VAL A 75 -11.41 -4.94 18.23
CA VAL A 75 -11.79 -6.34 17.91
C VAL A 75 -12.72 -6.41 16.70
N TYR A 76 -13.76 -5.57 16.63
CA TYR A 76 -14.65 -5.50 15.45
C TYR A 76 -13.87 -5.20 14.17
N ALA A 77 -12.96 -4.22 14.21
CA ALA A 77 -12.10 -3.88 13.09
C ALA A 77 -11.18 -5.03 12.66
N VAL A 78 -10.53 -5.72 13.61
CA VAL A 78 -9.62 -6.84 13.33
C VAL A 78 -10.35 -8.05 12.72
N VAL A 79 -11.55 -8.36 13.21
CA VAL A 79 -12.37 -9.42 12.60
C VAL A 79 -12.74 -9.05 11.17
N PHE A 80 -13.14 -7.79 10.94
CA PHE A 80 -13.47 -7.29 9.61
C PHE A 80 -12.27 -7.33 8.65
N THR A 81 -11.09 -6.84 9.07
CA THR A 81 -9.87 -6.88 8.24
C THR A 81 -9.46 -8.32 7.90
N PHE A 82 -9.63 -9.27 8.83
CA PHE A 82 -9.33 -10.68 8.59
C PHE A 82 -10.23 -11.29 7.50
N ILE A 83 -11.52 -10.98 7.51
CA ILE A 83 -12.46 -11.38 6.47
C ILE A 83 -12.05 -10.78 5.12
N ILE A 84 -11.72 -9.50 5.09
CA ILE A 84 -11.32 -8.79 3.86
C ILE A 84 -10.00 -9.33 3.28
N ILE A 85 -9.01 -9.65 4.11
CA ILE A 85 -7.76 -10.30 3.68
C ILE A 85 -8.05 -11.68 3.09
N THR A 86 -8.94 -12.45 3.71
CA THR A 86 -9.34 -13.78 3.21
C THR A 86 -10.01 -13.67 1.84
N ILE A 87 -10.92 -12.71 1.66
CA ILE A 87 -11.53 -12.42 0.35
C ILE A 87 -10.45 -12.03 -0.67
N SER A 88 -9.50 -11.18 -0.28
CA SER A 88 -8.38 -10.77 -1.14
C SER A 88 -7.56 -11.96 -1.61
N LEU A 89 -7.28 -12.93 -0.73
CA LEU A 89 -6.57 -14.16 -1.09
C LEU A 89 -7.31 -15.01 -2.12
N LEU A 90 -8.63 -15.16 -1.96
CA LEU A 90 -9.47 -15.87 -2.93
C LEU A 90 -9.45 -15.15 -4.29
N LEU A 91 -9.47 -13.82 -4.29
CA LEU A 91 -9.36 -13.02 -5.51
C LEU A 91 -7.96 -13.16 -6.15
N ILE A 92 -6.87 -13.13 -5.38
CA ILE A 92 -5.50 -13.38 -5.87
C ILE A 92 -5.41 -14.73 -6.58
N PHE A 93 -5.93 -15.79 -5.95
CA PHE A 93 -5.99 -17.12 -6.56
C PHE A 93 -6.73 -17.09 -7.90
N LYS A 94 -7.91 -16.43 -7.93
CA LYS A 94 -8.72 -16.29 -9.15
C LYS A 94 -8.02 -15.47 -10.23
N ILE A 95 -7.31 -14.39 -9.87
CA ILE A 95 -6.54 -13.58 -10.84
C ILE A 95 -5.45 -14.44 -11.48
N GLY A 96 -4.65 -15.13 -10.67
CA GLY A 96 -3.57 -16.00 -11.17
C GLY A 96 -4.10 -17.14 -12.04
N THR A 97 -5.21 -17.76 -11.64
CA THR A 97 -5.89 -18.80 -12.43
C THR A 97 -6.47 -18.25 -13.72
N ASN A 98 -7.01 -17.02 -13.69
CA ASN A 98 -7.61 -16.41 -14.86
C ASN A 98 -6.55 -16.07 -15.91
N LEU A 99 -5.47 -15.44 -15.49
CA LEU A 99 -4.48 -14.91 -16.43
C LEU A 99 -3.43 -15.94 -16.86
N PHE A 100 -3.24 -17.00 -16.07
CA PHE A 100 -2.17 -17.97 -16.29
C PHE A 100 -2.68 -19.41 -16.11
N SER A 101 -2.59 -19.97 -14.90
CA SER A 101 -3.00 -21.35 -14.60
C SER A 101 -3.35 -21.50 -13.11
N LYS A 102 -4.00 -22.61 -12.74
CA LYS A 102 -4.36 -22.91 -11.34
C LYS A 102 -3.12 -22.99 -10.44
N GLU A 103 -2.01 -23.47 -10.98
CA GLU A 103 -0.73 -23.60 -10.30
C GLU A 103 -0.10 -22.23 -10.03
N VAL A 104 -0.19 -21.29 -10.98
CA VAL A 104 0.24 -19.90 -10.75
C VAL A 104 -0.65 -19.22 -9.72
N GLY A 105 -1.97 -19.47 -9.76
CA GLY A 105 -2.89 -19.02 -8.71
C GLY A 105 -2.50 -19.55 -7.34
N LEU A 106 -2.22 -20.85 -7.23
CA LEU A 106 -1.77 -21.48 -5.98
C LEU A 106 -0.45 -20.89 -5.50
N LEU A 107 0.55 -20.79 -6.38
CA LEU A 107 1.85 -20.21 -6.04
C LEU A 107 1.74 -18.75 -5.58
N SER A 108 0.84 -17.95 -6.18
CA SER A 108 0.59 -16.57 -5.75
C SER A 108 0.13 -16.49 -4.29
N VAL A 109 -0.77 -17.39 -3.89
CA VAL A 109 -1.25 -17.49 -2.50
C VAL A 109 -0.17 -18.06 -1.57
N LEU A 110 0.62 -19.03 -2.01
CA LEU A 110 1.74 -19.56 -1.22
C LEU A 110 2.78 -18.47 -0.94
N LEU A 111 3.18 -17.70 -1.96
CA LEU A 111 4.12 -16.57 -1.79
C LEU A 111 3.59 -15.54 -0.78
N PHE A 112 2.28 -15.29 -0.76
CA PHE A 112 1.65 -14.41 0.22
C PHE A 112 1.79 -14.93 1.66
N PHE A 113 1.73 -16.26 1.86
CA PHE A 113 1.90 -16.89 3.18
C PHE A 113 3.35 -17.10 3.59
N ILE A 114 4.32 -17.10 2.66
CA ILE A 114 5.74 -17.17 3.04
C ILE A 114 6.15 -15.92 3.86
N PHE A 115 5.48 -14.79 3.64
CA PHE A 115 5.71 -13.56 4.39
C PHE A 115 4.42 -12.97 4.99
N PRO A 116 4.05 -13.31 6.25
CA PRO A 116 2.75 -12.97 6.85
C PRO A 116 2.60 -11.52 7.29
N ILE A 117 3.22 -10.56 6.60
CA ILE A 117 3.08 -9.15 6.94
C ILE A 117 1.64 -8.64 6.80
N HIS A 118 0.85 -9.33 5.98
CA HIS A 118 -0.58 -9.08 5.86
C HIS A 118 -1.34 -9.39 7.16
N CYS A 119 -0.93 -10.42 7.92
CA CYS A 119 -1.47 -10.69 9.26
C CYS A 119 -1.08 -9.54 10.21
N TYR A 120 0.16 -9.08 10.15
CA TYR A 120 0.62 -7.95 10.96
C TYR A 120 -0.22 -6.69 10.72
N TYR A 121 -0.44 -6.31 9.46
CA TYR A 121 -1.28 -5.13 9.16
C TYR A 121 -2.76 -5.35 9.42
N SER A 122 -3.27 -6.60 9.41
CA SER A 122 -4.66 -6.88 9.77
C SER A 122 -4.98 -6.67 11.25
N LEU A 123 -3.95 -6.65 12.13
CA LEU A 123 -4.11 -6.37 13.56
C LEU A 123 -4.17 -4.87 13.89
N GLY A 124 -3.94 -3.99 12.91
CA GLY A 124 -3.95 -2.54 13.09
C GLY A 124 -5.09 -1.85 12.36
N ILE A 125 -5.52 -0.70 12.87
CA ILE A 125 -6.41 0.24 12.16
C ILE A 125 -5.53 1.12 11.28
N LEU A 126 -5.48 0.78 9.99
CA LEU A 126 -4.42 1.19 9.07
C LEU A 126 -4.96 1.31 7.64
N ALA A 127 -4.35 2.16 6.82
CA ALA A 127 -4.75 2.32 5.41
C ALA A 127 -4.23 1.18 4.50
N GLU A 128 -3.28 0.39 4.98
CA GLU A 128 -2.60 -0.70 4.26
C GLU A 128 -3.58 -1.80 3.80
N VAL A 129 -4.39 -2.34 4.71
CA VAL A 129 -5.35 -3.42 4.41
C VAL A 129 -6.44 -2.98 3.42
N PRO A 130 -7.13 -1.85 3.60
CA PRO A 130 -8.16 -1.44 2.65
C PRO A 130 -7.57 -1.08 1.28
N ALA A 131 -6.36 -0.50 1.22
CA ALA A 131 -5.66 -0.27 -0.04
C ALA A 131 -5.27 -1.58 -0.74
N PHE A 132 -4.79 -2.58 0.01
CA PHE A 132 -4.47 -3.92 -0.51
C PHE A 132 -5.71 -4.61 -1.11
N PHE A 133 -6.84 -4.55 -0.41
CA PHE A 133 -8.11 -5.06 -0.92
C PHE A 133 -8.56 -4.32 -2.18
N SER A 134 -8.48 -2.98 -2.17
CA SER A 134 -8.87 -2.13 -3.30
C SER A 134 -8.09 -2.47 -4.58
N LEU A 135 -6.77 -2.62 -4.48
CA LEU A 135 -5.96 -3.04 -5.62
C LEU A 135 -6.29 -4.47 -6.06
N THR A 136 -6.51 -5.38 -5.11
CA THR A 136 -6.91 -6.77 -5.44
C THR A 136 -8.22 -6.79 -6.23
N LEU A 137 -9.20 -5.98 -5.83
CA LEU A 137 -10.47 -5.82 -6.53
C LEU A 137 -10.27 -5.28 -7.94
N GLY A 138 -9.44 -4.24 -8.09
CA GLY A 138 -9.10 -3.64 -9.38
C GLY A 138 -8.40 -4.62 -10.32
N LEU A 139 -7.41 -5.36 -9.83
CA LEU A 139 -6.70 -6.39 -10.60
C LEU A 139 -7.63 -7.57 -10.98
N TYR A 140 -8.58 -7.93 -10.12
CA TYR A 140 -9.58 -8.95 -10.47
C TYR A 140 -10.53 -8.46 -11.56
N GLY A 141 -11.01 -7.23 -11.47
CA GLY A 141 -11.77 -6.57 -12.54
C GLY A 141 -11.01 -6.56 -13.87
N TRP A 142 -9.73 -6.17 -13.83
CA TRP A 142 -8.86 -6.20 -15.00
C TRP A 142 -8.64 -7.61 -15.55
N SER A 143 -8.48 -8.62 -14.70
CA SER A 143 -8.33 -10.02 -15.13
C SER A 143 -9.53 -10.55 -15.90
N LYS A 144 -10.73 -10.06 -15.55
CA LYS A 144 -11.97 -10.34 -16.25
C LYS A 144 -12.04 -9.63 -17.60
N ILE A 145 -11.68 -8.35 -17.64
CA ILE A 145 -11.67 -7.54 -18.87
C ILE A 145 -10.71 -8.12 -19.90
N ILE A 146 -9.52 -8.59 -19.50
CA ILE A 146 -8.56 -9.21 -20.42
C ILE A 146 -9.15 -10.46 -21.11
N LYS A 147 -9.94 -11.26 -20.39
CA LYS A 147 -10.60 -12.44 -20.95
C LYS A 147 -11.80 -12.08 -21.81
N GLU A 148 -12.65 -11.20 -21.28
CA GLU A 148 -13.93 -10.82 -21.85
C GLU A 148 -14.07 -9.29 -21.79
N PRO A 149 -13.59 -8.57 -22.83
CA PRO A 149 -13.55 -7.10 -22.81
C PRO A 149 -14.92 -6.44 -22.63
N ASN A 150 -15.99 -7.11 -23.03
CA ASN A 150 -17.36 -6.59 -22.93
C ASN A 150 -18.03 -6.91 -21.58
N GLN A 151 -17.35 -7.61 -20.66
CA GLN A 151 -17.92 -8.01 -19.38
C GLN A 151 -18.06 -6.81 -18.43
N LYS A 152 -19.28 -6.27 -18.31
CA LYS A 152 -19.60 -5.13 -17.44
C LYS A 152 -19.12 -5.29 -15.99
N SER A 153 -19.23 -6.51 -15.43
CA SER A 153 -18.76 -6.77 -14.06
C SER A 153 -17.26 -6.54 -13.89
N GLY A 154 -16.44 -6.80 -14.92
CA GLY A 154 -15.00 -6.52 -14.89
C GLY A 154 -14.71 -5.03 -14.78
N TRP A 155 -15.40 -4.21 -15.59
CA TRP A 155 -15.28 -2.75 -15.59
C TRP A 155 -15.74 -2.11 -14.28
N LEU A 156 -16.87 -2.57 -13.72
CA LEU A 156 -17.34 -2.09 -12.42
C LEU A 156 -16.33 -2.40 -11.30
N LEU A 157 -15.80 -3.62 -11.26
CA LEU A 157 -14.80 -4.02 -10.27
C LEU A 157 -13.50 -3.21 -10.42
N LEU A 158 -13.08 -2.92 -11.66
CA LEU A 158 -11.94 -2.05 -11.94
C LEU A 158 -12.19 -0.62 -11.44
N LEU A 159 -13.35 -0.04 -11.78
CA LEU A 159 -13.77 1.31 -11.37
C LEU A 159 -13.76 1.45 -9.85
N PHE A 160 -14.48 0.56 -9.14
CA PHE A 160 -14.56 0.61 -7.68
C PHE A 160 -13.21 0.30 -7.02
N GLY A 161 -12.45 -0.67 -7.55
CA GLY A 161 -11.13 -1.01 -7.02
C GLY A 161 -10.15 0.15 -7.10
N LEU A 162 -10.10 0.86 -8.24
CA LEU A 162 -9.22 2.03 -8.40
C LEU A 162 -9.70 3.25 -7.62
N TRP A 163 -11.01 3.49 -7.59
CA TRP A 163 -11.57 4.59 -6.79
C TRP A 163 -11.29 4.38 -5.30
N PHE A 164 -11.60 3.22 -4.74
CA PHE A 164 -11.27 2.92 -3.34
C PHE A 164 -9.77 2.94 -3.08
N LEU A 165 -8.93 2.52 -4.03
CA LEU A 165 -7.48 2.62 -3.87
C LEU A 165 -7.03 4.07 -3.68
N ILE A 166 -7.57 5.00 -4.48
CA ILE A 166 -7.29 6.44 -4.34
C ILE A 166 -7.84 7.00 -3.03
N LEU A 167 -9.03 6.58 -2.60
CA LEU A 167 -9.57 7.02 -1.32
C LEU A 167 -8.73 6.55 -0.13
N ASN A 168 -8.14 5.36 -0.22
CA ASN A 168 -7.25 4.82 0.81
C ASN A 168 -5.84 5.42 0.75
N ARG A 169 -5.38 5.75 -0.46
CA ARG A 169 -4.03 6.22 -0.78
C ARG A 169 -4.12 7.27 -1.88
N PRO A 170 -4.37 8.55 -1.57
CA PRO A 170 -4.53 9.60 -2.58
C PRO A 170 -3.32 9.73 -3.52
N ASN A 171 -2.12 9.37 -3.04
CA ASN A 171 -0.91 9.29 -3.84
C ASN A 171 -0.97 8.29 -5.01
N THR A 172 -1.88 7.31 -4.97
CA THR A 172 -2.13 6.39 -6.09
C THR A 172 -2.86 7.05 -7.25
N MET A 173 -3.30 8.31 -7.14
CA MET A 173 -3.81 9.07 -8.30
C MET A 173 -2.79 9.13 -9.44
N LEU A 174 -1.49 9.03 -9.15
CA LEU A 174 -0.45 8.95 -10.17
C LEU A 174 -0.62 7.73 -11.11
N LEU A 175 -1.29 6.66 -10.65
CA LEU A 175 -1.64 5.51 -11.49
C LEU A 175 -2.57 5.91 -12.65
N LEU A 176 -3.46 6.90 -12.46
CA LEU A 176 -4.31 7.39 -13.53
C LEU A 176 -3.48 8.09 -14.60
N ALA A 177 -2.48 8.89 -14.20
CA ALA A 177 -1.56 9.53 -15.13
C ALA A 177 -0.76 8.48 -15.93
N VAL A 178 -0.24 7.44 -15.27
CA VAL A 178 0.40 6.30 -15.94
C VAL A 178 -0.58 5.62 -16.91
N GLY A 179 -1.84 5.46 -16.52
CA GLY A 179 -2.90 4.91 -17.37
C GLY A 179 -3.17 5.76 -18.61
N PHE A 180 -3.26 7.09 -18.49
CA PHE A 180 -3.43 7.99 -19.63
C PHE A 180 -2.23 7.97 -20.57
N LEU A 181 -1.00 7.95 -20.04
CA LEU A 181 0.22 7.78 -20.84
C LEU A 181 0.23 6.45 -21.60
N LEU A 182 -0.19 5.36 -20.94
CA LEU A 182 -0.32 4.06 -21.57
C LEU A 182 -1.37 4.06 -22.68
N MET A 183 -2.50 4.73 -22.48
CA MET A 183 -3.51 4.88 -23.52
C MET A 183 -2.97 5.65 -24.72
N ALA A 184 -2.30 6.79 -24.50
CA ALA A 184 -1.66 7.56 -25.56
C ALA A 184 -0.61 6.75 -26.33
N TYR A 185 0.25 6.01 -25.60
CA TYR A 185 1.20 5.07 -26.20
C TYR A 185 0.47 4.00 -27.03
N SER A 186 -0.59 3.41 -26.49
CA SER A 186 -1.33 2.33 -27.16
C SER A 186 -2.06 2.80 -28.41
N PHE A 187 -2.56 4.04 -28.43
CA PHE A 187 -3.15 4.67 -29.60
C PHE A 187 -2.15 4.74 -30.77
N ILE A 188 -0.89 5.05 -30.48
CA ILE A 188 0.16 5.21 -31.49
C ILE A 188 0.77 3.85 -31.89
N LYS A 189 1.14 3.02 -30.91
CA LYS A 189 1.99 1.83 -31.13
C LYS A 189 1.28 0.49 -30.93
N GLN A 190 0.20 0.42 -30.15
CA GLN A 190 -0.51 -0.83 -29.81
C GLN A 190 -2.00 -0.73 -30.16
N LYS A 191 -2.29 -0.50 -31.45
CA LYS A 191 -3.64 -0.19 -31.94
C LYS A 191 -4.68 -1.23 -31.56
N GLN A 192 -4.33 -2.52 -31.54
CA GLN A 192 -5.23 -3.61 -31.15
C GLN A 192 -5.63 -3.53 -29.67
N PHE A 193 -4.70 -3.18 -28.79
CA PHE A 193 -4.99 -2.96 -27.38
C PHE A 193 -5.91 -1.75 -27.22
N PHE A 194 -5.59 -0.65 -27.90
CA PHE A 194 -6.40 0.58 -27.83
C PHE A 194 -7.82 0.38 -28.38
N SER A 195 -7.97 -0.31 -29.51
CA SER A 195 -9.30 -0.57 -30.09
C SER A 195 -10.18 -1.43 -29.18
N THR A 196 -9.56 -2.35 -28.43
CA THR A 196 -10.27 -3.26 -27.53
C THR A 196 -10.59 -2.60 -26.18
N TYR A 197 -9.64 -1.89 -25.58
CA TYR A 197 -9.74 -1.44 -24.18
C TYR A 197 -9.78 0.08 -24.02
N GLY A 198 -9.32 0.85 -25.01
CA GLY A 198 -9.03 2.29 -24.87
C GLY A 198 -10.23 3.11 -24.42
N LYS A 199 -11.41 2.89 -25.01
CA LYS A 199 -12.64 3.59 -24.61
C LYS A 199 -13.05 3.27 -23.17
N GLY A 200 -13.03 1.99 -22.80
CA GLY A 200 -13.40 1.55 -21.45
C GLY A 200 -12.42 2.05 -20.39
N LEU A 201 -11.12 2.04 -20.68
CA LEU A 201 -10.09 2.59 -19.80
C LEU A 201 -10.22 4.10 -19.64
N ALA A 202 -10.43 4.84 -20.73
CA ALA A 202 -10.59 6.29 -20.68
C ALA A 202 -11.81 6.70 -19.85
N LEU A 203 -12.95 6.03 -20.06
CA LEU A 203 -14.15 6.24 -19.26
C LEU A 203 -13.88 5.90 -17.79
N THR A 204 -13.28 4.75 -17.52
CA THR A 204 -12.98 4.31 -16.15
C THR A 204 -12.08 5.32 -15.44
N PHE A 205 -10.96 5.73 -16.04
CA PHE A 205 -10.04 6.67 -15.39
C PHE A 205 -10.65 8.06 -15.19
N THR A 206 -11.47 8.52 -16.14
CA THR A 206 -12.20 9.79 -15.98
C THR A 206 -13.17 9.70 -14.82
N CYS A 207 -13.97 8.63 -14.74
CA CYS A 207 -14.89 8.42 -13.62
C CYS A 207 -14.14 8.29 -12.29
N VAL A 208 -13.07 7.49 -12.22
CA VAL A 208 -12.23 7.36 -11.01
C VAL A 208 -11.68 8.73 -10.60
N GLY A 209 -11.16 9.51 -11.55
CA GLY A 209 -10.60 10.83 -11.30
C GLY A 209 -11.64 11.81 -10.76
N LEU A 210 -12.82 11.89 -11.39
CA LEU A 210 -13.93 12.74 -10.96
C LEU A 210 -14.48 12.31 -9.60
N MET A 211 -14.71 11.02 -9.37
CA MET A 211 -15.20 10.50 -8.09
C MET A 211 -14.18 10.69 -6.98
N GLY A 212 -12.90 10.44 -7.26
CA GLY A 212 -11.79 10.66 -6.31
C GLY A 212 -11.68 12.13 -5.92
N TYR A 213 -11.64 13.03 -6.90
CA TYR A 213 -11.64 14.47 -6.65
C TYR A 213 -12.87 14.92 -5.86
N GLY A 214 -14.07 14.51 -6.29
CA GLY A 214 -15.33 14.84 -5.61
C GLY A 214 -15.36 14.39 -4.15
N THR A 215 -14.90 13.17 -3.87
CA THR A 215 -14.85 12.63 -2.49
C THR A 215 -13.83 13.39 -1.64
N LEU A 216 -12.66 13.75 -2.19
CA LEU A 216 -11.66 14.54 -1.46
C LEU A 216 -12.15 15.96 -1.17
N GLN A 217 -12.83 16.61 -2.11
CA GLN A 217 -13.47 17.92 -1.87
C GLN A 217 -14.58 17.82 -0.82
N PHE A 218 -15.39 16.77 -0.88
CA PHE A 218 -16.43 16.52 0.12
C PHE A 218 -15.84 16.29 1.52
N ALA A 219 -14.76 15.50 1.64
CA ALA A 219 -14.02 15.33 2.90
C ALA A 219 -13.47 16.67 3.43
N LYS A 220 -12.90 17.50 2.54
CA LYS A 220 -12.45 18.86 2.89
C LYS A 220 -13.60 19.74 3.39
N MET A 221 -14.77 19.65 2.79
CA MET A 221 -15.96 20.38 3.22
C MET A 221 -16.48 19.91 4.59
N ILE A 222 -16.45 18.59 4.85
CA ILE A 222 -16.83 18.01 6.15
C ILE A 222 -15.91 18.51 7.26
N THR A 223 -14.60 18.47 7.01
CA THR A 223 -13.58 18.90 7.96
C THR A 223 -13.59 20.42 8.15
N GLY A 224 -13.78 21.20 7.09
CA GLY A 224 -13.88 22.66 7.15
C GLY A 224 -12.76 23.28 7.99
N THR A 225 -13.14 24.11 8.96
CA THR A 225 -12.25 24.74 9.94
C THR A 225 -12.15 23.97 11.26
N LYS A 226 -12.74 22.77 11.35
CA LYS A 226 -12.79 21.97 12.59
C LYS A 226 -11.42 21.39 12.97
N SER A 227 -10.43 21.43 12.07
CA SER A 227 -9.07 20.94 12.29
C SER A 227 -8.04 21.92 11.75
N GLY A 228 -6.95 22.11 12.48
CA GLY A 228 -5.76 22.85 12.01
C GLY A 228 -4.91 22.07 11.00
N TYR A 229 -5.19 20.78 10.82
CA TYR A 229 -4.49 19.91 9.88
C TYR A 229 -5.31 19.74 8.59
N ASN A 230 -4.67 19.95 7.44
CA ASN A 230 -5.26 19.68 6.13
C ASN A 230 -4.33 18.80 5.28
N GLN A 231 -4.91 18.18 4.25
CA GLN A 231 -4.20 17.23 3.39
C GLN A 231 -3.01 17.86 2.63
N GLU A 232 -3.11 19.14 2.28
CA GLU A 232 -2.06 19.87 1.56
C GLU A 232 -0.83 20.12 2.44
N GLY A 233 -1.03 20.58 3.67
CA GLY A 233 0.03 20.75 4.66
C GLY A 233 0.72 19.43 4.96
N LEU A 234 -0.06 18.34 5.08
CA LEU A 234 0.49 16.99 5.27
C LEU A 234 1.37 16.56 4.08
N PHE A 235 0.96 16.84 2.84
CA PHE A 235 1.77 16.54 1.65
C PHE A 235 3.12 17.26 1.70
N TYR A 236 3.11 18.58 1.95
CA TYR A 236 4.35 19.36 2.00
C TYR A 236 5.26 18.95 3.16
N PHE A 237 4.69 18.64 4.32
CA PHE A 237 5.41 18.11 5.47
C PHE A 237 6.13 16.79 5.13
N VAL A 238 5.40 15.84 4.54
CA VAL A 238 5.96 14.54 4.14
C VAL A 238 7.00 14.69 3.02
N ALA A 239 6.77 15.58 2.05
CA ALA A 239 7.73 15.86 0.99
C ALA A 239 9.02 16.50 1.54
N HIS A 240 8.90 17.39 2.53
CA HIS A 240 10.02 18.02 3.23
C HIS A 240 10.84 17.01 4.02
N GLN A 241 10.19 16.17 4.85
CA GLN A 241 10.85 15.04 5.50
C GLN A 241 11.59 14.15 4.48
N GLY A 242 10.94 13.92 3.33
CA GLY A 242 11.51 13.25 2.18
C GLY A 242 12.85 13.81 1.71
N ARG A 243 13.07 15.12 1.74
CA ARG A 243 14.33 15.75 1.29
C ARG A 243 15.53 15.43 2.15
N PHE A 244 15.29 15.05 3.39
CA PHE A 244 16.34 14.65 4.31
C PHE A 244 16.50 13.14 4.37
N GLN A 245 15.46 12.36 4.09
CA GLN A 245 15.56 10.90 4.08
C GLN A 245 16.66 10.39 3.13
N PHE A 246 17.67 9.71 3.67
CA PHE A 246 18.81 9.14 2.96
C PHE A 246 19.72 10.19 2.28
N ARG A 247 19.73 11.42 2.79
CA ARG A 247 20.52 12.54 2.24
C ARG A 247 21.97 12.46 2.66
N GLU A 248 22.24 12.30 3.95
CA GLU A 248 23.58 12.10 4.48
C GLU A 248 23.79 10.66 4.92
N GLU A 249 22.70 9.94 5.18
CA GLU A 249 22.74 8.60 5.77
C GLU A 249 22.07 7.58 4.82
N PRO A 250 22.64 7.27 3.64
CA PRO A 250 21.99 6.47 2.59
C PRO A 250 21.71 5.01 2.98
N THR A 251 22.27 4.55 4.10
CA THR A 251 22.09 3.21 4.64
C THR A 251 21.56 3.25 6.08
N ASP A 252 20.79 4.30 6.44
CA ASP A 252 20.20 4.38 7.77
C ASP A 252 19.11 3.32 7.96
N PHE A 253 19.52 2.18 8.51
CA PHE A 253 18.67 1.05 8.91
C PHE A 253 18.64 0.88 10.43
N ARG A 254 18.97 1.93 11.19
CA ARG A 254 19.07 1.84 12.64
C ARG A 254 17.69 1.67 13.28
N PHE A 255 17.70 1.18 14.52
CA PHE A 255 16.55 1.29 15.40
C PHE A 255 16.22 2.76 15.65
N TRP A 256 14.93 3.10 15.68
CA TRP A 256 14.48 4.47 15.95
C TRP A 256 13.42 4.44 17.05
N GLU A 257 13.64 5.20 18.13
CA GLU A 257 12.56 5.48 19.08
C GLU A 257 11.51 6.35 18.37
N SER A 258 10.22 6.17 18.70
CA SER A 258 9.11 6.72 17.91
C SER A 258 9.15 8.25 17.74
N ASP A 259 9.80 8.96 18.66
CA ASP A 259 9.58 10.39 18.84
C ASP A 259 10.86 11.23 18.74
N ILE A 260 12.06 10.64 18.85
CA ILE A 260 13.33 11.39 18.81
C ILE A 260 14.44 10.54 18.16
N ARG A 261 15.21 11.13 17.24
CA ARG A 261 16.43 10.53 16.66
C ARG A 261 17.63 11.47 16.87
N PRO A 262 18.21 11.50 18.07
CA PRO A 262 19.30 12.41 18.37
C PRO A 262 20.58 12.08 17.58
N ASP A 263 20.73 10.83 17.13
CA ASP A 263 21.90 10.30 16.44
C ASP A 263 21.78 10.30 14.90
N SER A 264 20.63 10.71 14.33
CA SER A 264 20.44 10.78 12.87
C SER A 264 20.68 12.20 12.37
N LYS A 265 21.72 12.37 11.53
CA LYS A 265 22.00 13.64 10.88
C LYS A 265 20.85 14.10 10.00
N ASP A 266 20.25 13.18 9.26
CA ASP A 266 19.11 13.48 8.39
C ASP A 266 17.91 13.98 9.22
N TYR A 267 17.62 13.36 10.37
CA TYR A 267 16.56 13.82 11.28
C TYR A 267 16.85 15.20 11.89
N GLN A 268 18.08 15.44 12.34
CA GLN A 268 18.48 16.72 12.92
C GLN A 268 18.43 17.86 11.89
N ASN A 269 18.89 17.60 10.66
CA ASN A 269 18.85 18.58 9.58
C ASN A 269 17.41 18.87 9.14
N TRP A 270 16.55 17.85 9.11
CA TRP A 270 15.13 18.02 8.88
C TRP A 270 14.47 18.93 9.93
N GLY A 271 14.73 18.67 11.22
CA GLY A 271 14.23 19.51 12.31
C GLY A 271 14.69 20.96 12.21
N LYS A 272 15.99 21.19 12.04
CA LYS A 272 16.58 22.53 11.84
C LYS A 272 15.99 23.27 10.64
N SER A 273 15.79 22.55 9.54
CA SER A 273 15.14 23.11 8.34
C SER A 273 13.69 23.49 8.63
N GLY A 274 12.94 22.65 9.36
CA GLY A 274 11.58 22.96 9.78
C GLY A 274 11.50 24.23 10.64
N GLU A 275 12.41 24.39 11.61
CA GLU A 275 12.49 25.60 12.44
C GLU A 275 12.82 26.85 11.61
N ALA A 276 13.77 26.74 10.66
CA ALA A 276 14.12 27.85 9.78
C ALA A 276 12.96 28.27 8.87
N LEU A 277 12.24 27.31 8.28
CA LEU A 277 11.03 27.58 7.50
C LEU A 277 9.92 28.18 8.38
N GLY A 278 9.82 27.73 9.64
CA GLY A 278 8.98 28.32 10.69
C GLY A 278 9.19 29.81 10.85
N LYS A 279 10.45 30.22 11.06
CA LYS A 279 10.83 31.64 11.19
C LYS A 279 10.50 32.45 9.95
N ILE A 280 10.75 31.91 8.75
CA ILE A 280 10.39 32.57 7.49
C ILE A 280 8.87 32.80 7.43
N MET A 281 8.05 31.81 7.80
CA MET A 281 6.60 31.98 7.84
C MET A 281 6.17 33.07 8.83
N GLU A 282 6.80 33.14 10.01
CA GLU A 282 6.51 34.14 11.04
C GLU A 282 6.88 35.56 10.58
N GLU A 283 8.04 35.72 9.93
CA GLU A 283 8.57 36.99 9.44
C GLU A 283 7.83 37.50 8.20
N THR A 284 7.59 36.63 7.21
CA THR A 284 7.01 37.03 5.91
C THR A 284 5.49 36.91 5.85
N LYS A 285 4.85 36.32 6.88
CA LYS A 285 3.40 36.00 6.92
C LYS A 285 2.92 35.18 5.70
N ARG A 286 3.83 34.42 5.09
CA ARG A 286 3.52 33.55 3.95
C ARG A 286 2.88 32.26 4.43
N SER A 287 2.07 31.64 3.57
CA SER A 287 1.41 30.38 3.92
C SER A 287 2.43 29.23 4.02
N HIS A 288 2.09 28.21 4.82
CA HIS A 288 2.88 26.98 4.92
C HIS A 288 3.11 26.34 3.54
N GLY A 289 2.08 26.29 2.69
CA GLY A 289 2.18 25.73 1.34
C GLY A 289 3.21 26.47 0.48
N ASP A 290 3.21 27.79 0.52
CA ASP A 290 4.12 28.61 -0.31
C ASP A 290 5.58 28.43 0.11
N VAL A 291 5.85 28.51 1.41
CA VAL A 291 7.22 28.43 1.96
C VAL A 291 7.82 27.05 1.73
N TYR A 292 7.07 25.98 2.02
CA TYR A 292 7.56 24.61 1.81
C TYR A 292 7.66 24.26 0.32
N ARG A 293 6.73 24.70 -0.53
CA ARG A 293 6.80 24.47 -1.98
C ARG A 293 8.06 25.09 -2.57
N GLU A 294 8.34 26.35 -2.24
CA GLU A 294 9.53 27.05 -2.72
C GLU A 294 10.81 26.35 -2.27
N PHE A 295 10.90 25.99 -0.98
CA PHE A 295 12.03 25.22 -0.46
C PHE A 295 12.26 23.91 -1.23
N LEU A 296 11.19 23.13 -1.46
CA LEU A 296 11.28 21.83 -2.15
C LEU A 296 11.75 21.96 -3.60
N ILE A 297 11.34 23.04 -4.28
CA ILE A 297 11.76 23.32 -5.67
C ILE A 297 13.23 23.74 -5.68
N ASN A 298 13.61 24.70 -4.83
CA ASN A 298 14.97 25.22 -4.78
C ASN A 298 15.97 24.14 -4.39
N ASP A 299 15.67 23.33 -3.36
CA ASP A 299 16.52 22.20 -2.95
C ASP A 299 16.74 21.19 -4.09
N ALA A 300 15.71 20.92 -4.90
CA ALA A 300 15.85 20.00 -6.04
C ALA A 300 16.75 20.58 -7.15
N LEU A 301 16.67 21.89 -7.38
CA LEU A 301 17.44 22.59 -8.42
C LEU A 301 18.90 22.79 -8.01
N GLU A 302 19.14 23.08 -6.72
CA GLU A 302 20.49 23.29 -6.17
C GLU A 302 21.24 21.96 -5.99
N HIS A 303 20.52 20.85 -5.76
CA HIS A 303 21.11 19.54 -5.45
C HIS A 303 20.58 18.38 -6.33
N PRO A 304 20.63 18.48 -7.67
CA PRO A 304 19.97 17.53 -8.58
C PRO A 304 20.52 16.09 -8.47
N PHE A 305 21.84 15.94 -8.26
CA PHE A 305 22.46 14.63 -8.10
C PHE A 305 22.11 13.97 -6.77
N LEU A 306 22.08 14.73 -5.67
CA LEU A 306 21.66 14.23 -4.36
C LEU A 306 20.19 13.81 -4.40
N PHE A 307 19.35 14.64 -5.00
CA PHE A 307 17.94 14.36 -5.20
C PHE A 307 17.72 13.05 -5.97
N THR A 308 18.45 12.87 -7.09
CA THR A 308 18.36 11.66 -7.91
C THR A 308 18.88 10.43 -7.16
N ARG A 309 19.98 10.54 -6.42
CA ARG A 309 20.50 9.44 -5.59
C ARG A 309 19.47 9.04 -4.51
N GLN A 310 18.91 10.01 -3.80
CA GLN A 310 17.87 9.77 -2.79
C GLN A 310 16.66 9.07 -3.39
N PHE A 311 16.21 9.48 -4.57
CA PHE A 311 15.10 8.83 -5.27
C PHE A 311 15.35 7.33 -5.43
N PHE A 312 16.50 6.92 -5.98
CA PHE A 312 16.82 5.51 -6.17
C PHE A 312 17.01 4.74 -4.86
N VAL A 313 17.68 5.35 -3.87
CA VAL A 313 17.85 4.73 -2.54
C VAL A 313 16.49 4.49 -1.89
N LYS A 314 15.56 5.44 -1.97
CA LYS A 314 14.19 5.27 -1.49
C LYS A 314 13.45 4.18 -2.25
N CYS A 315 13.55 4.13 -3.58
CA CYS A 315 12.93 3.07 -4.36
C CYS A 315 13.42 1.68 -3.92
N PHE A 316 14.73 1.53 -3.67
CA PHE A 316 15.29 0.30 -3.11
C PHE A 316 14.79 0.04 -1.69
N TYR A 317 14.81 1.05 -0.82
CA TYR A 317 14.36 0.98 0.56
C TYR A 317 12.91 0.53 0.70
N GLY A 318 12.01 1.00 -0.19
CA GLY A 318 10.60 0.60 -0.20
C GLY A 318 10.38 -0.90 -0.42
N HIS A 319 11.39 -1.60 -0.92
CA HIS A 319 11.38 -3.05 -1.08
C HIS A 319 12.07 -3.81 0.06
N MET A 320 12.83 -3.14 0.93
CA MET A 320 13.57 -3.80 2.01
C MET A 320 12.77 -3.78 3.31
N TYR A 321 12.83 -4.88 4.07
CA TYR A 321 12.12 -4.99 5.34
C TYR A 321 13.09 -4.86 6.51
N PHE A 322 12.76 -3.96 7.44
CA PHE A 322 13.53 -3.72 8.65
C PHE A 322 12.61 -3.66 9.86
N ILE A 323 13.14 -4.08 11.01
CA ILE A 323 12.44 -4.05 12.30
C ILE A 323 12.98 -2.85 13.08
N ASN A 324 12.31 -1.71 12.94
CA ASN A 324 12.79 -0.46 13.56
C ASN A 324 12.21 -0.24 14.95
N SER A 325 11.26 -1.08 15.39
CA SER A 325 10.55 -0.94 16.67
C SER A 325 11.16 -1.71 17.83
N VAL A 326 12.21 -2.51 17.60
CA VAL A 326 12.87 -3.32 18.62
C VAL A 326 14.38 -3.16 18.50
N LYS A 327 15.05 -2.84 19.61
CA LYS A 327 16.52 -2.79 19.64
C LYS A 327 17.07 -4.20 19.37
N PRO A 328 18.14 -4.36 18.58
CA PRO A 328 18.66 -5.70 18.25
C PRO A 328 19.02 -6.56 19.47
N LYS A 329 19.47 -5.95 20.57
CA LYS A 329 19.79 -6.64 21.82
C LYS A 329 18.57 -7.20 22.55
N ASP A 330 17.42 -6.54 22.39
CA ASP A 330 16.16 -6.88 23.07
C ASP A 330 15.26 -7.78 22.22
N PHE A 331 15.75 -8.21 21.05
CA PHE A 331 14.99 -9.07 20.15
C PHE A 331 14.77 -10.45 20.75
N HIS A 332 13.51 -10.91 20.77
CA HIS A 332 13.14 -12.21 21.30
C HIS A 332 11.97 -12.84 20.53
N LEU A 333 12.23 -13.93 19.80
CA LEU A 333 11.24 -14.70 19.05
C LEU A 333 11.42 -16.20 19.36
N GLY A 334 10.74 -16.68 20.41
CA GLY A 334 10.90 -18.06 20.88
C GLY A 334 12.37 -18.36 21.21
N PRO A 335 13.01 -19.38 20.58
CA PRO A 335 14.43 -19.68 20.81
C PRO A 335 15.38 -18.71 20.09
N ILE A 336 14.89 -17.86 19.18
CA ILE A 336 15.72 -16.91 18.42
C ILE A 336 15.77 -15.59 19.18
N HIS A 337 16.89 -15.28 19.82
CA HIS A 337 17.04 -14.08 20.65
C HIS A 337 18.35 -13.32 20.41
N GLY A 338 18.38 -12.07 20.86
CA GLY A 338 19.54 -11.17 20.80
C GLY A 338 19.91 -10.74 19.38
N VAL A 339 21.09 -10.10 19.28
CA VAL A 339 21.55 -9.42 18.05
C VAL A 339 21.66 -10.38 16.86
N MET A 340 22.18 -11.59 17.08
CA MET A 340 22.28 -12.60 16.01
C MET A 340 20.91 -13.06 15.53
N GLY A 341 19.97 -13.27 16.46
CA GLY A 341 18.60 -13.64 16.12
C GLY A 341 17.89 -12.55 15.31
N TYR A 342 18.06 -11.28 15.71
CA TYR A 342 17.54 -10.12 14.99
C TYR A 342 18.02 -10.10 13.53
N TRP A 343 19.34 -10.19 13.30
CA TRP A 343 19.90 -10.15 11.95
C TRP A 343 19.54 -11.37 11.11
N LEU A 344 19.45 -12.56 11.72
CA LEU A 344 19.00 -13.77 11.04
C LEU A 344 17.57 -13.61 10.52
N VAL A 345 16.66 -13.07 11.33
CA VAL A 345 15.27 -12.83 10.93
C VAL A 345 15.18 -11.80 9.81
N ILE A 346 15.91 -10.69 9.90
CA ILE A 346 15.98 -9.68 8.83
C ILE A 346 16.53 -10.30 7.53
N PHE A 347 17.58 -11.10 7.62
CA PHE A 347 18.17 -11.77 6.47
C PHE A 347 17.15 -12.70 5.79
N ILE A 348 16.46 -13.55 6.56
CA ILE A 348 15.45 -14.48 6.01
C ILE A 348 14.31 -13.71 5.33
N ILE A 349 13.78 -12.68 5.98
CA ILE A 349 12.68 -11.88 5.43
C ILE A 349 13.09 -11.21 4.12
N ASN A 350 14.28 -10.58 4.09
CA ASN A 350 14.74 -9.92 2.88
C ASN A 350 15.12 -10.92 1.78
N PHE A 351 15.64 -12.10 2.12
CA PHE A 351 15.90 -13.16 1.16
C PHE A 351 14.62 -13.62 0.44
N ILE A 352 13.54 -13.87 1.20
CA ILE A 352 12.22 -14.17 0.64
C ILE A 352 11.75 -13.05 -0.29
N ASN A 353 11.89 -11.82 0.16
CA ASN A 353 11.48 -10.65 -0.62
C ASN A 353 12.28 -10.49 -1.92
N ILE A 354 13.59 -10.78 -1.90
CA ILE A 354 14.44 -10.80 -3.10
C ILE A 354 13.96 -11.87 -4.08
N ILE A 355 13.58 -13.06 -3.61
CA ILE A 355 12.99 -14.11 -4.47
C ILE A 355 11.72 -13.61 -5.15
N ILE A 356 10.86 -12.88 -4.43
CA ILE A 356 9.63 -12.30 -4.99
C ILE A 356 9.96 -11.28 -6.09
N ILE A 357 10.92 -10.39 -5.84
CA ILE A 357 11.36 -9.39 -6.82
C ILE A 357 11.99 -10.06 -8.04
N LEU A 358 12.84 -11.08 -7.84
CA LEU A 358 13.42 -11.87 -8.91
C LEU A 358 12.33 -12.53 -9.77
N GLY A 359 11.32 -13.12 -9.14
CA GLY A 359 10.17 -13.69 -9.81
C GLY A 359 9.45 -12.66 -10.69
N ALA A 360 9.12 -11.50 -10.12
CA ALA A 360 8.43 -10.44 -10.86
C ALA A 360 9.29 -9.90 -12.01
N THR A 361 10.60 -9.80 -11.80
CA THR A 361 11.57 -9.38 -12.82
C THR A 361 11.65 -10.41 -13.96
N LEU A 362 11.71 -11.70 -13.64
CA LEU A 362 11.66 -12.78 -14.62
C LEU A 362 10.37 -12.74 -15.45
N PHE A 363 9.23 -12.44 -14.81
CA PHE A 363 7.97 -12.23 -15.51
C PHE A 363 8.07 -11.05 -16.49
N LEU A 364 8.55 -9.89 -16.05
CA LEU A 364 8.68 -8.70 -16.89
C LEU A 364 9.60 -8.94 -18.10
N PHE A 365 10.70 -9.70 -17.94
CA PHE A 365 11.62 -9.99 -19.04
C PHE A 365 11.10 -11.06 -20.00
N LYS A 366 10.32 -12.04 -19.53
CA LYS A 366 9.87 -13.16 -20.34
C LYS A 366 8.48 -12.94 -20.95
N GLU A 367 7.67 -12.06 -20.39
CA GLU A 367 6.34 -11.76 -20.90
C GLU A 367 6.41 -10.84 -22.13
N LYS A 368 5.85 -11.29 -23.25
CA LYS A 368 5.91 -10.55 -24.51
C LYS A 368 4.84 -9.47 -24.59
N ASN A 369 3.72 -9.65 -23.90
CA ASN A 369 2.58 -8.73 -23.95
C ASN A 369 2.41 -7.97 -22.63
N LEU A 370 3.43 -7.20 -22.24
CA LEU A 370 3.44 -6.44 -20.99
C LEU A 370 2.33 -5.39 -20.88
N ILE A 371 1.80 -4.91 -22.01
CA ILE A 371 0.71 -3.93 -22.00
C ILE A 371 -0.58 -4.51 -21.41
N ASN A 372 -0.84 -5.82 -21.58
CA ASN A 372 -1.96 -6.47 -20.90
C ASN A 372 -1.80 -6.50 -19.38
N TYR A 373 -0.57 -6.44 -18.87
CA TYR A 373 -0.27 -6.47 -17.45
C TYR A 373 0.07 -5.09 -16.90
N TRP A 374 -0.31 -4.02 -17.60
CA TRP A 374 0.03 -2.65 -17.21
C TRP A 374 -0.42 -2.26 -15.82
N LEU A 375 -1.58 -2.74 -15.38
CA LEU A 375 -2.07 -2.42 -14.05
C LEU A 375 -1.21 -3.05 -12.95
N PHE A 376 -0.53 -4.16 -13.24
CA PHE A 376 0.35 -4.86 -12.30
C PHE A 376 1.67 -4.11 -12.10
N TRP A 377 2.35 -3.72 -13.19
CA TRP A 377 3.60 -2.97 -13.09
C TRP A 377 3.37 -1.46 -12.88
N GLY A 378 2.28 -0.90 -13.40
CA GLY A 378 1.95 0.51 -13.35
C GLY A 378 1.70 1.02 -11.94
N VAL A 379 1.05 0.21 -11.09
CA VAL A 379 0.86 0.57 -9.67
C VAL A 379 2.18 0.60 -8.90
N ILE A 380 3.11 -0.30 -9.22
CA ILE A 380 4.44 -0.32 -8.60
C ILE A 380 5.20 0.93 -9.04
N VAL A 381 5.21 1.24 -10.35
CA VAL A 381 5.87 2.43 -10.89
C VAL A 381 5.27 3.70 -10.26
N ALA A 382 3.95 3.83 -10.21
CA ALA A 382 3.30 4.99 -9.61
C ALA A 382 3.68 5.18 -8.13
N LEU A 383 3.66 4.12 -7.32
CA LEU A 383 4.04 4.21 -5.92
C LEU A 383 5.52 4.52 -5.73
N LEU A 384 6.41 3.89 -6.51
CA LEU A 384 7.84 4.14 -6.47
C LEU A 384 8.18 5.58 -6.87
N VAL A 385 7.54 6.10 -7.92
CA VAL A 385 7.74 7.50 -8.35
C VAL A 385 7.26 8.44 -7.26
N PHE A 386 6.05 8.26 -6.73
CA PHE A 386 5.53 9.16 -5.70
C PHE A 386 6.38 9.15 -4.42
N HIS A 387 6.67 7.97 -3.88
CA HIS A 387 7.40 7.85 -2.61
C HIS A 387 8.92 8.06 -2.76
N GLY A 388 9.48 7.82 -3.94
CA GLY A 388 10.86 8.18 -4.26
C GLY A 388 11.06 9.71 -4.28
N LEU A 389 10.07 10.46 -4.79
CA LEU A 389 10.11 11.93 -4.82
C LEU A 389 9.75 12.56 -3.47
N THR A 390 8.91 11.90 -2.67
CA THR A 390 8.49 12.37 -1.35
C THR A 390 9.23 11.59 -0.27
N TYR A 391 8.55 10.73 0.48
CA TYR A 391 9.08 9.95 1.58
C TYR A 391 8.65 8.50 1.42
N MET A 392 9.57 7.58 1.72
CA MET A 392 9.36 6.14 1.54
C MET A 392 9.44 5.40 2.86
N GLU A 393 8.45 4.56 3.12
CA GLU A 393 8.52 3.47 4.09
C GLU A 393 8.10 2.17 3.40
N PRO A 394 8.67 1.01 3.79
CA PRO A 394 8.34 -0.26 3.14
C PRO A 394 6.84 -0.59 3.15
N ARG A 395 6.11 -0.12 4.18
CA ARG A 395 4.66 -0.29 4.28
C ARG A 395 3.87 0.40 3.17
N TYR A 396 4.41 1.46 2.57
CA TYR A 396 3.74 2.18 1.49
C TYR A 396 3.68 1.38 0.18
N MET A 397 4.58 0.42 0.02
CA MET A 397 4.55 -0.55 -1.08
C MET A 397 3.62 -1.73 -0.82
N PHE A 398 3.01 -1.84 0.38
CA PHE A 398 2.16 -2.95 0.75
C PHE A 398 0.98 -3.17 -0.22
N PRO A 399 0.25 -2.14 -0.69
CA PRO A 399 -0.85 -2.36 -1.64
C PRO A 399 -0.37 -3.07 -2.91
N ALA A 400 0.77 -2.65 -3.48
CA ALA A 400 1.35 -3.25 -4.69
C ALA A 400 1.85 -4.69 -4.51
N ARG A 401 1.90 -5.22 -3.28
CA ARG A 401 2.29 -6.61 -3.02
C ARG A 401 1.39 -7.61 -3.73
N VAL A 402 0.10 -7.31 -3.90
CA VAL A 402 -0.83 -8.13 -4.69
C VAL A 402 -0.27 -8.38 -6.09
N ALA A 403 0.10 -7.31 -6.78
CA ALA A 403 0.65 -7.37 -8.13
C ALA A 403 2.00 -8.08 -8.15
N LEU A 404 2.87 -7.78 -7.18
CA LEU A 404 4.18 -8.42 -7.04
C LEU A 404 4.07 -9.93 -6.84
N TYR A 405 3.18 -10.42 -5.98
CA TYR A 405 3.02 -11.86 -5.75
C TYR A 405 2.53 -12.59 -7.00
N ILE A 406 1.59 -12.01 -7.73
CA ILE A 406 1.04 -12.62 -8.95
C ILE A 406 2.09 -12.63 -10.07
N MET A 407 2.76 -11.50 -10.32
CA MET A 407 3.85 -11.45 -11.30
C MET A 407 4.99 -12.36 -10.90
N SER A 408 5.35 -12.40 -9.62
CA SER A 408 6.38 -13.29 -9.10
C SER A 408 6.04 -14.75 -9.32
N ALA A 409 4.81 -15.16 -8.98
CA ALA A 409 4.37 -16.53 -9.21
C ALA A 409 4.43 -16.88 -10.71
N ALA A 410 3.92 -16.00 -11.57
CA ALA A 410 3.93 -16.20 -13.02
C ALA A 410 5.35 -16.27 -13.61
N GLY A 411 6.31 -15.54 -13.06
CA GLY A 411 7.71 -15.58 -13.47
C GLY A 411 8.45 -16.80 -12.92
N LEU A 412 8.34 -17.07 -11.63
CA LEU A 412 8.97 -18.23 -10.97
C LEU A 412 8.47 -19.55 -11.54
N TYR A 413 7.18 -19.65 -11.90
CA TYR A 413 6.61 -20.86 -12.50
C TYR A 413 7.20 -21.20 -13.88
N ARG A 414 7.90 -20.26 -14.53
CA ARG A 414 8.66 -20.53 -15.77
C ARG A 414 9.99 -21.27 -15.51
N LEU A 415 10.43 -21.37 -14.25
CA LEU A 415 11.63 -22.14 -13.88
C LEU A 415 11.27 -23.63 -13.75
N PRO A 416 11.94 -24.55 -14.48
CA PRO A 416 11.54 -25.97 -14.50
C PRO A 416 11.52 -26.65 -13.13
N TRP A 417 12.44 -26.28 -12.23
CA TRP A 417 12.47 -26.83 -10.88
C TRP A 417 11.29 -26.34 -10.03
N MET A 418 10.92 -25.07 -10.14
CA MET A 418 9.78 -24.50 -9.44
C MET A 418 8.48 -25.08 -9.96
N GLN A 419 8.33 -25.16 -11.29
CA GLN A 419 7.18 -25.76 -11.94
C GLN A 419 6.93 -27.19 -11.43
N ARG A 420 7.98 -28.04 -11.38
CA ARG A 420 7.87 -29.41 -10.85
C ARG A 420 7.39 -29.45 -9.40
N LYS A 421 7.93 -28.57 -8.53
CA LYS A 421 7.54 -28.51 -7.12
C LYS A 421 6.10 -28.03 -6.94
N VAL A 422 5.70 -26.98 -7.65
CA VAL A 422 4.33 -26.46 -7.58
C VAL A 422 3.34 -27.47 -8.15
N ASN A 423 3.65 -28.13 -9.27
CA ASN A 423 2.79 -29.17 -9.83
C ASN A 423 2.62 -30.36 -8.89
N TYR A 424 3.68 -30.74 -8.15
CA TYR A 424 3.60 -31.77 -7.13
C TYR A 424 2.62 -31.37 -6.01
N ILE A 425 2.77 -30.16 -5.45
CA ILE A 425 1.87 -29.64 -4.41
C ILE A 425 0.42 -29.54 -4.93
N ALA A 426 0.25 -29.06 -6.16
CA ALA A 426 -1.06 -28.86 -6.78
C ALA A 426 -1.88 -30.16 -6.88
N LYS A 427 -1.24 -31.33 -7.02
CA LYS A 427 -1.93 -32.63 -7.02
C LYS A 427 -2.67 -32.94 -5.71
N PHE A 428 -2.16 -32.44 -4.58
CA PHE A 428 -2.77 -32.64 -3.27
C PHE A 428 -3.85 -31.58 -2.97
N VAL A 429 -3.69 -30.38 -3.52
CA VAL A 429 -4.61 -29.26 -3.30
C VAL A 429 -5.83 -29.38 -4.22
N PHE A 430 -5.60 -29.66 -5.50
CA PHE A 430 -6.65 -29.88 -6.48
C PHE A 430 -6.86 -31.38 -6.63
N THR A 431 -7.67 -31.96 -5.76
CA THR A 431 -8.08 -33.34 -5.95
C THR A 431 -8.79 -33.45 -7.29
N THR A 432 -8.26 -34.31 -8.17
CA THR A 432 -9.03 -34.80 -9.31
C THR A 432 -10.18 -35.60 -8.72
N LYS A 433 -11.33 -34.97 -8.53
CA LYS A 433 -12.58 -35.74 -8.46
C LYS A 433 -12.65 -36.47 -9.80
N SER A 434 -12.31 -37.76 -9.80
CA SER A 434 -12.80 -38.66 -10.83
C SER A 434 -14.32 -38.62 -10.66
N VAL A 435 -14.98 -37.86 -11.52
CA VAL A 435 -16.39 -38.12 -11.81
C VAL A 435 -16.38 -39.51 -12.43
N ARG A 436 -16.73 -40.51 -11.63
CA ARG A 436 -17.23 -41.78 -12.13
C ARG A 436 -18.74 -41.67 -12.24
#